data_AF-A0A8J6GZK4-F1
#
_entry.id   AF-A0A8J6GZK4-F1
#
_cell.length_a   1.000
_cell.length_b   1.000
_cell.length_c   1.000
_cell.angle_alpha   90.00
_cell.angle_beta   90.00
_cell.angle_gamma   90.00
#
_symmetry.space_group_name_H-M   'P 1'
#
loop_
_entity.id
_entity.type
_entity.pdbx_description
1 polymer ?
#
loop_
_entity_poly.entity_id
_entity_poly.type
_entity_poly.pdbx_seq_one_letter_code
_entity_poly.pdbx_strand_id
1 'polypeptide(L)' 'MHPTVVLSAYRMALDDRISILKKVIAPVGVNNRDMTLNIDSSITVKVIGQWSSLACNIALDAVQTVHFEDNGQKESGVKK' A
#
# COMPACT_ATOMS: atom_id res chain seq x y z
N MET A 1 -23.43 -16.56 -26.11
CA MET A 1 -22.17 -16.06 -25.55
C MET A 1 -21.32 -17.24 -25.13
N HIS A 2 -20.11 -17.38 -25.66
CA HIS A 2 -19.20 -18.47 -25.27
C HIS A 2 -18.37 -18.05 -24.04
N PRO A 3 -18.18 -18.91 -23.02
CA PRO A 3 -17.42 -18.59 -21.80
C PRO A 3 -16.02 -18.02 -22.08
N THR A 4 -15.35 -18.48 -23.14
CA THR A 4 -14.03 -17.96 -23.54
C THR A 4 -14.05 -16.47 -23.88
N VAL A 5 -15.13 -15.97 -24.48
CA VAL A 5 -15.28 -14.54 -24.83
C VAL A 5 -15.38 -13.71 -23.55
N VAL A 6 -16.15 -14.20 -22.57
CA VAL A 6 -16.28 -13.55 -21.26
C VAL A 6 -14.93 -13.49 -20.54
N LEU A 7 -14.16 -14.59 -20.55
CA LEU A 7 -12.83 -14.63 -19.93
C LEU A 7 -11.85 -13.66 -20.63
N SER A 8 -11.86 -13.60 -21.95
CA SER A 8 -11.00 -12.67 -22.71
C SER A 8 -11.34 -11.21 -22.38
N ALA A 9 -12.62 -10.88 -22.26
CA ALA A 9 -13.07 -9.55 -21.90
C ALA A 9 -12.64 -9.15 -20.48
N TYR A 10 -12.69 -10.06 -19.50
CA TYR A 10 -12.19 -9.78 -18.14
C TYR A 10 -10.68 -9.54 -18.09
N ARG A 11 -9.88 -10.25 -18.91
CA ARG A 11 -8.43 -10.01 -19.01
C ARG A 11 -8.14 -8.63 -19.57
N MET A 12 -8.79 -8.26 -20.68
CA MET A 12 -8.66 -6.93 -21.26
C MET A 12 -9.07 -5.84 -20.27
N ALA A 13 -10.17 -6.03 -19.54
CA ALA A 13 -10.62 -5.08 -18.53
C ALA A 13 -9.63 -4.93 -17.36
N LEU A 14 -8.88 -5.98 -17.03
CA LEU A 14 -7.87 -5.95 -15.98
C LEU A 14 -6.66 -5.10 -16.41
N ASP A 15 -6.18 -5.30 -17.64
CA ASP A 15 -5.07 -4.53 -18.19
C ASP A 15 -5.42 -3.03 -18.30
N ASP A 16 -6.63 -2.73 -18.79
CA ASP A 16 -7.14 -1.36 -18.85
C ASP A 16 -7.22 -0.73 -17.46
N ARG A 17 -7.73 -1.45 -16.46
CA ARG A 17 -7.81 -0.96 -15.08
C ARG A 17 -6.44 -0.66 -14.48
N ILE A 18 -5.43 -1.48 -14.74
CA ILE A 18 -4.06 -1.20 -14.28
C ILE A 18 -3.56 0.11 -14.92
N SER A 19 -3.82 0.32 -16.21
CA SER A 19 -3.42 1.53 -16.91
C SER A 19 -4.10 2.80 -16.35
N ILE A 20 -5.39 2.70 -16.01
CA ILE A 20 -6.17 3.78 -15.42
C ILE A 20 -5.69 4.06 -13.99
N LEU A 21 -5.47 3.00 -13.20
CA LEU A 21 -5.02 3.14 -11.81
C LEU A 21 -3.69 3.90 -11.73
N LYS A 22 -2.73 3.59 -12.62
CA LYS A 22 -1.46 4.31 -12.70
C LYS A 22 -1.60 5.80 -13.02
N LYS A 23 -2.67 6.22 -13.71
CA LYS A 23 -2.95 7.64 -14.02
C LYS A 23 -3.64 8.38 -12.86
N VAL A 24 -4.34 7.65 -11.99
CA VAL A 24 -5.15 8.23 -10.90
C VAL A 24 -4.42 8.22 -9.55
N ILE A 25 -3.42 7.34 -9.37
CA ILE A 25 -2.63 7.30 -8.13
C ILE A 25 -1.90 8.64 -7.92
N ALA A 26 -2.21 9.31 -6.81
CA ALA A 26 -1.42 10.43 -6.32
C ALA A 26 -0.16 9.92 -5.59
N PRO A 27 1.04 10.44 -5.87
CA PRO A 27 2.24 10.06 -5.15
C PRO A 27 2.15 10.52 -3.69
N VAL A 28 2.42 9.61 -2.76
CA VAL A 28 2.49 9.90 -1.33
C VAL A 28 3.95 10.03 -0.92
N GLY A 29 4.31 11.11 -0.23
CA GLY A 29 5.68 11.37 0.20
C GLY A 29 6.10 10.45 1.36
N VAL A 30 7.13 9.63 1.13
CA VAL A 30 7.56 8.53 2.04
C VAL A 30 8.42 9.00 3.24
N ASN A 31 8.75 10.30 3.32
CA ASN A 31 9.70 10.80 4.34
C ASN A 31 9.07 11.55 5.52
N ASN A 32 7.78 11.91 5.44
CA ASN A 32 7.16 12.73 6.48
C ASN A 32 6.34 11.87 7.44
N ARG A 33 6.50 12.12 8.75
CA ARG A 33 5.62 11.58 9.80
C ARG A 33 4.15 12.00 9.61
N ASP A 34 3.89 12.97 8.74
CA ASP A 34 2.54 13.36 8.30
C ASP A 34 1.82 12.25 7.49
N MET A 35 2.53 11.19 7.07
CA MET A 35 1.91 9.98 6.49
C MET A 35 1.07 9.18 7.48
N THR A 36 1.14 9.49 8.77
CA THR A 36 0.30 8.85 9.80
C THR A 36 -1.19 8.87 9.43
N LEU A 37 -1.68 9.94 8.80
CA LEU A 37 -3.08 10.04 8.35
C LEU A 37 -3.46 8.99 7.29
N ASN A 38 -2.52 8.63 6.41
CA ASN A 38 -2.78 7.61 5.40
C ASN A 38 -2.81 6.21 6.01
N ILE A 39 -1.94 5.93 6.98
CA ILE A 39 -1.92 4.66 7.72
C ILE A 39 -3.17 4.53 8.59
N ASP A 40 -3.60 5.64 9.20
CA ASP A 40 -4.78 5.74 10.05
C ASP A 40 -6.04 5.22 9.35
N SER A 41 -6.24 5.57 8.07
CA SER A 41 -7.38 5.12 7.27
C SER A 41 -7.62 3.60 7.29
N SER A 42 -6.54 2.82 7.37
CA SER A 42 -6.59 1.35 7.39
C SER A 42 -6.74 0.76 8.79
N ILE A 43 -6.41 1.53 9.83
CA ILE A 43 -6.44 1.12 11.24
C ILE A 43 -7.77 1.49 11.89
N THR A 44 -8.35 2.63 11.53
CA THR A 44 -9.57 3.19 12.12
C THR A 44 -10.77 2.25 12.02
N VAL A 45 -10.85 1.41 10.98
CA VAL A 45 -11.92 0.42 10.80
C VAL A 45 -11.73 -0.89 11.59
N LYS A 46 -10.67 -1.00 12.40
CA LYS A 46 -10.33 -2.21 13.19
C LYS A 46 -10.61 -2.01 14.67
N VAL A 47 -10.56 -3.10 15.44
CA VAL A 47 -10.73 -3.10 16.91
C VAL A 47 -9.75 -2.15 17.60
N ILE A 48 -8.56 -1.94 17.03
CA ILE A 48 -7.55 -1.02 17.53
C ILE A 48 -7.75 0.45 17.09
N GLY A 49 -8.86 0.77 16.42
CA GLY A 49 -9.11 2.10 15.86
C GLY A 49 -9.11 3.22 16.91
N GLN A 50 -9.52 2.94 18.16
CA GLN A 50 -9.42 3.90 19.26
C GLN A 50 -7.96 4.30 19.59
N TRP A 51 -7.00 3.45 19.29
CA TRP A 51 -5.57 3.66 19.50
C TRP A 51 -4.82 3.86 18.18
N SER A 52 -5.50 4.32 17.12
CA SER A 52 -4.95 4.39 15.78
C SER A 52 -3.67 5.24 15.71
N SER A 53 -3.61 6.36 16.43
CA SER A 53 -2.41 7.21 16.54
C SER A 53 -1.21 6.45 17.12
N LEU A 54 -1.42 5.69 18.21
CA LEU A 54 -0.36 4.86 18.81
C LEU A 54 0.09 3.76 17.86
N ALA A 55 -0.86 3.07 17.21
CA ALA A 55 -0.57 2.01 16.26
C ALA A 55 0.18 2.52 15.02
N CYS A 56 -0.17 3.70 14.49
CA CYS A 56 0.52 4.34 13.38
C CYS A 56 1.97 4.66 13.74
N ASN A 57 2.23 5.19 14.94
CA ASN A 57 3.58 5.52 15.39
C ASN A 57 4.45 4.25 15.51
N ILE A 58 3.93 3.19 16.12
CA ILE A 58 4.64 1.91 16.23
C ILE A 58 4.94 1.33 14.85
N ALA A 59 3.98 1.40 13.93
CA ALA A 59 4.15 0.90 12.56
C ALA A 59 5.22 1.67 11.79
N LEU A 60 5.26 3.01 11.90
CA LEU A 60 6.29 3.84 11.27
C LEU A 60 7.69 3.52 11.80
N ASP A 61 7.83 3.44 13.13
CA ASP A 61 9.11 3.14 13.77
C ASP A 61 9.59 1.72 13.40
N ALA A 62 8.68 0.75 13.35
CA ALA A 62 8.98 -0.62 12.92
C ALA A 62 9.47 -0.66 11.46
N VAL A 63 8.76 0.00 10.53
CA VAL A 63 9.14 0.04 9.10
C VAL A 63 10.51 0.72 8.93
N GLN A 64 10.78 1.81 9.65
CA GLN A 64 12.09 2.46 9.64
C GLN A 64 13.20 1.57 10.23
N THR A 65 12.89 0.73 11.21
CA THR A 65 13.89 -0.17 11.82
C THR A 65 14.26 -1.34 10.92
N VAL A 66 13.29 -1.84 10.14
CA VAL A 66 13.47 -2.99 9.24
C VAL A 66 13.73 -2.61 7.78
N HIS A 67 13.79 -1.30 7.47
CA HIS A 67 14.21 -0.87 6.14
C HIS A 67 15.69 -1.22 5.94
N PHE A 68 15.99 -1.79 4.77
CA PHE A 68 17.35 -2.02 4.33
C PHE A 68 17.53 -1.35 2.96
N GLU A 69 18.69 -0.74 2.75
CA GLU A 69 19.10 -0.25 1.44
C GLU A 69 20.07 -1.28 0.84
N ASP A 70 19.61 -2.04 -0.15
CA ASP A 70 20.46 -2.89 -0.98
C ASP A 70 20.37 -2.41 -2.44
N ASN A 71 21.53 -2.14 -3.04
CA ASN A 71 21.66 -1.66 -4.43
C ASN A 71 20.74 -0.47 -4.85
N GLY A 72 20.44 0.45 -3.93
CA GLY A 72 19.63 1.64 -4.22
C GLY A 72 18.12 1.39 -4.34
N GLN A 73 17.66 0.16 -4.10
CA GLN A 73 16.25 -0.15 -3.89
C GLN A 73 15.97 -0.29 -2.40
N LYS A 74 14.96 0.43 -1.93
CA LYS A 74 14.49 0.34 -0.54
C LYS A 74 13.57 -0.86 -0.43
N GLU A 75 14.07 -1.94 0.16
CA GLU A 75 13.29 -3.14 0.42
C GLU A 75 12.94 -3.24 1.90
N SER A 76 11.73 -3.70 2.21
CA SER A 76 11.29 -4.00 3.57
C SER A 76 11.46 -5.50 3.82
N GLY A 77 12.40 -5.88 4.68
CA GLY A 77 12.70 -7.28 5.01
C GLY A 77 12.74 -7.51 6.52
N VAL A 78 12.38 -8.71 6.99
CA VAL A 78 12.53 -9.09 8.40
C VAL A 78 14.01 -9.37 8.68
N LYS A 79 14.61 -8.67 9.65
CA LYS A 79 15.96 -9.01 10.14
C LYS A 79 15.89 -10.43 10.71
N LYS A 80 16.66 -11.37 10.13
CA LYS A 80 16.81 -12.74 10.66
C LYS A 80 17.73 -12.73 11.88
#